data_AF-A0A8J4YFG8-F1
#
_entry.id   AF-A0A8J4YFG8-F1
#
_cell.length_a   1.000
_cell.length_b   1.000
_cell.length_c   1.000
_cell.angle_alpha   90.00
_cell.angle_beta   90.00
_cell.angle_gamma   90.00
#
_symmetry.space_group_name_H-M   'P 1'
#
loop_
_entity.id
_entity.type
_entity.pdbx_description
1 polymer ?
#
loop_
_entity_poly.entity_id
_entity_poly.type
_entity_poly.pdbx_seq_one_letter_code
_entity_poly.pdbx_strand_id
1 'polypeptide(L)'
;MEYFPLAWSSCPPSYLARPEHVQRRAQRLVNGKSPHLVLDSFQPLQERRYVAGLYVMHKALNLHTPHLAATKLPRPPPPLHSTRVAPYRQEQVNVPFSRTEHHLRSFLPRYGRLWNQLVRQTDLHHHASLQDLKRGVNRWLIA
;
A
#
# COMPACT_ATOMS: atom_id res chain seq x y z
N MET A 1 15.90 1.91 -4.75
CA MET A 1 15.42 1.19 -3.56
C MET A 1 13.89 1.23 -3.55
N GLU A 2 13.25 0.48 -4.45
CA GLU A 2 11.80 0.29 -4.33
C GLU A 2 11.58 -0.51 -3.05
N TYR A 3 10.88 0.11 -2.09
CA TYR A 3 10.65 -0.39 -0.75
C TYR A 3 10.26 -1.86 -0.76
N PHE A 4 10.80 -2.66 0.15
CA PHE A 4 10.40 -4.06 0.34
C PHE A 4 9.31 -4.11 1.43
N PRO A 5 8.04 -3.74 1.13
CA PRO A 5 7.02 -3.48 2.15
C PRO A 5 6.74 -4.71 3.02
N LEU A 6 7.05 -5.92 2.52
CA LEU A 6 6.99 -7.17 3.26
C LEU A 6 7.86 -7.15 4.52
N ALA A 7 9.09 -6.59 4.46
CA ALA A 7 9.93 -6.46 5.66
C ALA A 7 9.61 -5.19 6.46
N TRP A 8 9.42 -4.05 5.78
CA TRP A 8 9.25 -2.76 6.46
C TRP A 8 7.97 -2.66 7.27
N SER A 9 6.90 -3.35 6.85
CA SER A 9 5.62 -3.33 7.55
C SER A 9 5.70 -3.90 8.96
N SER A 10 6.51 -4.94 9.15
CA SER A 10 6.70 -5.63 10.43
C SER A 10 7.68 -4.90 11.37
N CYS A 11 8.34 -3.82 10.91
CA CYS A 11 9.29 -3.08 11.73
C CYS A 11 8.58 -2.27 12.83
N PRO A 12 9.19 -2.14 14.03
CA PRO A 12 8.67 -1.25 15.06
C PRO A 12 8.65 0.22 14.59
N PRO A 13 7.72 1.05 15.09
CA PRO A 13 7.61 2.47 14.69
C PRO A 13 8.90 3.28 14.89
N SER A 14 9.70 2.94 15.91
CA SER A 14 10.99 3.58 16.19
C SER A 14 11.99 3.45 15.04
N TYR A 15 12.00 2.30 14.35
CA TYR A 15 12.84 2.07 13.17
C TYR A 15 12.33 2.83 11.94
N LEU A 16 11.01 3.00 11.82
CA LEU A 16 10.39 3.75 10.73
C LEU A 16 10.61 5.27 10.88
N ALA A 17 10.70 5.77 12.11
CA ALA A 17 10.86 7.19 12.42
C ALA A 17 12.23 7.77 12.01
N ARG A 18 13.29 6.96 12.03
CA ARG A 18 14.65 7.42 11.65
C ARG A 18 14.72 7.86 10.18
N PRO A 19 14.29 7.04 9.19
CA PRO A 19 14.19 7.49 7.80
C PRO A 19 13.31 8.73 7.59
N GLU A 20 12.20 8.86 8.33
CA GLU A 20 11.35 10.05 8.26
C GLU A 20 12.09 11.31 8.73
N HIS A 21 12.89 11.19 9.80
CA HIS A 21 13.72 12.29 10.27
C HIS A 21 14.80 12.68 9.25
N VAL A 22 15.43 11.69 8.61
CA VAL A 22 16.41 11.92 7.54
C VAL A 22 15.75 12.65 6.36
N GLN A 23 14.57 12.23 5.91
CA GLN A 23 13.83 12.92 4.85
C GLN A 23 13.50 14.37 5.24
N ARG A 24 12.99 14.61 6.45
CA ARG A 24 12.69 15.97 6.94
C ARG A 24 13.93 16.85 7.02
N ARG A 25 15.08 16.28 7.41
CA ARG A 25 16.35 17.02 7.41
C ARG A 25 16.79 17.35 5.98
N ALA A 26 16.72 16.39 5.06
CA ALA A 26 17.04 16.61 3.65
C ALA A 26 16.16 17.69 3.02
N GLN A 27 14.84 17.62 3.25
CA GLN A 27 13.88 18.61 2.78
C GLN A 27 14.23 20.02 3.29
N ARG A 28 14.55 20.16 4.58
CA ARG A 28 14.99 21.45 5.14
C ARG A 28 16.27 21.97 4.49
N LEU A 29 17.25 21.11 4.25
CA LEU A 29 18.52 21.50 3.61
C LEU A 29 18.34 21.94 2.16
N VAL A 30 17.43 21.30 1.43
CA VAL A 30 17.13 21.66 0.05
C VAL A 30 16.34 22.97 0.01
N ASN A 31 15.27 23.08 0.80
CA ASN A 31 14.44 24.29 0.86
C ASN A 31 15.23 25.52 1.35
N GLY A 32 16.17 25.33 2.29
CA GLY A 32 17.03 26.41 2.78
C GLY A 32 18.06 26.90 1.76
N LYS A 33 18.44 26.08 0.78
CA LYS A 33 19.36 26.46 -0.32
C LYS A 33 18.64 27.08 -1.51
N SER A 34 17.34 26.85 -1.65
CA SER A 34 16.56 27.30 -2.80
C SER A 34 15.12 27.61 -2.38
N PRO A 35 14.89 28.76 -1.72
CA PRO A 35 13.57 29.12 -1.18
C PRO A 35 12.49 29.32 -2.25
N HIS A 36 12.89 29.56 -3.51
CA HIS A 36 11.98 29.66 -4.66
C HIS A 36 11.62 28.30 -5.28
N LEU A 37 12.35 27.24 -4.91
CA LEU A 37 12.05 25.85 -5.24
C LEU A 37 11.50 25.17 -3.99
N VAL A 38 10.37 25.66 -3.47
CA VAL A 38 9.59 24.86 -2.53
C VAL A 38 9.23 23.59 -3.29
N LEU A 39 9.97 22.50 -3.05
CA LEU A 39 9.68 21.22 -3.69
C LEU A 39 8.38 20.69 -3.06
N ASP A 40 7.26 21.03 -3.69
CA ASP A 40 6.00 20.30 -3.60
C ASP A 40 6.16 18.81 -3.98
N SER A 41 7.35 18.39 -4.41
CA SER A 41 7.66 17.03 -4.84
C SER A 41 8.18 16.10 -3.74
N PHE A 42 8.41 16.55 -2.49
CA PHE A 42 8.84 15.65 -1.42
C PHE A 42 7.67 14.88 -0.82
N GLN A 43 7.23 13.85 -1.54
CA GLN A 43 6.19 12.94 -1.04
C GLN A 43 6.61 12.30 0.29
N PRO A 44 5.76 12.32 1.35
CA PRO A 44 6.02 11.65 2.60
C PRO A 44 6.46 10.20 2.41
N LEU A 45 7.47 9.76 3.16
CA LEU A 45 8.00 8.39 3.06
C LEU A 45 6.91 7.36 3.36
N GLN A 46 6.02 7.69 4.30
CA GLN A 46 4.89 6.85 4.68
C GLN A 46 3.91 6.59 3.52
N GLU A 47 3.61 7.59 2.71
CA GLU A 47 2.77 7.43 1.51
C GLU A 47 3.47 6.55 0.48
N ARG A 48 4.77 6.78 0.25
CA ARG A 48 5.58 5.94 -0.65
C ARG A 48 5.57 4.47 -0.22
N ARG A 49 5.58 4.20 1.09
CA ARG A 49 5.41 2.84 1.65
C ARG A 49 3.99 2.30 1.40
N TYR A 50 2.96 3.13 1.47
CA TYR A 50 1.58 2.71 1.17
C TYR A 50 1.43 2.27 -0.28
N VAL A 51 1.89 3.10 -1.22
CA VAL A 51 1.90 2.83 -2.65
C VAL A 51 2.67 1.55 -2.95
N ALA A 52 3.86 1.38 -2.37
CA ALA A 52 4.69 0.20 -2.58
C ALA A 52 4.01 -1.09 -2.09
N GLY A 53 3.30 -1.06 -0.97
CA GLY A 53 2.58 -2.24 -0.48
C GLY A 53 1.32 -2.56 -1.28
N LEU A 54 0.54 -1.55 -1.70
CA LEU A 54 -0.60 -1.75 -2.61
C LEU A 54 -0.15 -2.29 -3.97
N TYR A 55 1.01 -1.85 -4.44
CA TYR A 55 1.65 -2.39 -5.63
C TYR A 55 2.00 -3.88 -5.50
N VAL A 56 2.53 -4.31 -4.35
CA VAL A 56 2.76 -5.73 -4.06
C VAL A 56 1.45 -6.52 -4.04
N MET A 57 0.38 -5.96 -3.44
CA MET A 57 -0.95 -6.57 -3.47
C MET A 57 -1.46 -6.75 -4.90
N HIS A 58 -1.39 -5.71 -5.74
CA HIS A 58 -1.80 -5.82 -7.14
C HIS A 58 -0.99 -6.86 -7.92
N LYS A 59 0.32 -6.93 -7.70
CA LYS A 59 1.18 -7.94 -8.33
C LYS A 59 0.85 -9.37 -7.91
N ALA A 60 0.46 -9.57 -6.67
CA ALA A 60 0.09 -10.88 -6.13
C ALA A 60 -1.30 -11.31 -6.60
N LEU A 61 -2.26 -10.38 -6.61
CA LEU A 61 -3.67 -10.66 -6.87
C LEU A 61 -4.01 -10.66 -8.37
N ASN A 62 -3.48 -9.72 -9.15
CA ASN A 62 -3.91 -9.49 -10.53
C ASN A 62 -2.90 -9.99 -11.56
N LEU A 63 -1.60 -9.87 -11.25
CA LEU A 63 -0.53 -10.28 -12.18
C LEU A 63 0.06 -11.66 -11.87
N HIS A 64 -0.40 -12.30 -10.79
CA HIS A 64 0.02 -13.65 -10.37
C HIS A 64 1.54 -13.89 -10.40
N THR A 65 2.30 -12.88 -9.96
CA THR A 65 3.76 -12.91 -10.05
C THR A 65 4.33 -14.13 -9.29
N PRO A 66 5.12 -15.01 -9.93
CA PRO A 66 5.46 -16.33 -9.36
C PRO A 66 6.30 -16.25 -8.08
N HIS A 67 7.22 -15.29 -7.97
CA HIS A 67 8.02 -15.11 -6.75
C HIS A 67 7.21 -14.60 -5.54
N LEU A 68 6.02 -14.05 -5.77
CA LEU A 68 5.07 -13.69 -4.70
C LEU A 68 4.13 -14.85 -4.35
N ALA A 69 4.11 -15.95 -5.11
CA ALA A 69 3.31 -17.11 -4.74
C ALA A 69 3.80 -17.75 -3.43
N ALA A 70 5.11 -17.70 -3.17
CA ALA A 70 5.73 -18.21 -1.95
C ALA A 70 5.31 -17.43 -0.69
N THR A 71 4.87 -16.17 -0.82
CA THR A 71 4.52 -15.33 0.34
C THR A 71 3.11 -15.61 0.88
N LYS A 72 2.38 -16.57 0.30
CA LYS A 72 1.03 -17.02 0.74
C LYS A 72 0.07 -15.87 1.02
N LEU A 73 0.12 -14.81 0.19
CA LEU A 73 -0.82 -13.70 0.29
C LEU A 73 -2.25 -14.23 0.03
N PRO A 74 -3.25 -13.73 0.77
CA PRO A 74 -4.64 -14.18 0.68
C PRO A 74 -5.14 -13.86 -0.71
N ARG A 75 -5.72 -14.88 -1.34
CA ARG A 75 -6.43 -14.71 -2.58
C ARG A 75 -7.82 -14.14 -2.29
N PRO A 76 -8.42 -13.41 -3.24
CA PRO A 76 -9.84 -13.09 -3.14
C PRO A 76 -10.61 -14.41 -3.05
N PRO A 77 -11.64 -14.51 -2.20
CA PRO A 77 -12.44 -15.72 -2.12
C PRO A 77 -13.14 -15.95 -3.47
N PRO A 78 -13.48 -17.20 -3.82
CA PRO A 78 -14.24 -17.48 -5.02
C PRO A 78 -15.57 -16.71 -4.99
N PRO A 79 -16.09 -16.31 -6.17
CA PRO A 79 -17.36 -15.57 -6.24
C PRO A 79 -18.46 -16.39 -5.57
N LEU A 80 -18.99 -15.91 -4.45
CA LEU A 80 -20.14 -16.51 -3.80
C LEU A 80 -21.40 -16.10 -4.58
N HIS A 81 -22.32 -17.05 -4.76
CA HIS A 81 -23.65 -16.75 -5.28
C HIS A 81 -24.34 -15.77 -4.32
N SER A 82 -24.39 -14.49 -4.70
CA SER A 82 -24.87 -13.43 -3.82
C SER A 82 -26.40 -13.52 -3.65
N THR A 83 -26.87 -13.81 -2.44
CA THR A 83 -28.30 -13.78 -2.07
C THR A 83 -28.68 -12.51 -1.32
N ARG A 84 -27.73 -11.59 -1.06
CA ARG A 84 -27.97 -10.30 -0.40
C ARG A 84 -27.32 -9.17 -1.20
N VAL A 85 -28.05 -8.06 -1.32
CA VAL A 85 -27.67 -6.81 -2.00
C VAL A 85 -26.59 -6.04 -1.21
N ALA A 86 -25.52 -6.70 -0.82
CA ALA A 86 -24.31 -6.03 -0.35
C ALA A 86 -23.40 -5.82 -1.56
N PRO A 87 -22.81 -4.63 -1.76
CA PRO A 87 -21.82 -4.39 -2.81
C PRO A 87 -20.51 -5.10 -2.44
N TYR A 88 -20.50 -6.42 -2.56
CA TYR A 88 -19.31 -7.24 -2.45
C TYR A 88 -18.60 -7.23 -3.80
N ARG A 89 -17.48 -6.50 -3.88
CA ARG A 89 -16.56 -6.54 -5.03
C ARG A 89 -15.68 -7.78 -4.90
N GLN A 90 -15.63 -8.60 -5.95
CA GLN A 90 -15.01 -9.93 -5.96
C GLN A 90 -13.49 -9.87 -5.69
N GLU A 91 -12.90 -8.70 -5.82
CA GLU A 91 -11.47 -8.41 -5.69
C GLU A 91 -11.07 -8.03 -4.25
N GLN A 92 -12.02 -8.00 -3.31
CA GLN A 92 -11.73 -7.80 -1.88
C GLN A 92 -11.08 -9.05 -1.27
N VAL A 93 -9.96 -8.85 -0.58
CA VAL A 93 -9.25 -9.94 0.12
C VAL A 93 -9.84 -10.17 1.51
N ASN A 94 -9.92 -11.43 1.92
CA ASN A 94 -10.28 -11.76 3.29
C ASN A 94 -9.11 -11.43 4.22
N VAL A 95 -9.35 -10.54 5.20
CA VAL A 95 -8.37 -10.19 6.24
C VAL A 95 -8.83 -10.82 7.55
N PRO A 96 -8.12 -11.83 8.09
CA PRO A 96 -8.53 -12.47 9.32
C PRO A 96 -8.52 -11.48 10.48
N PHE A 97 -9.49 -11.61 11.37
CA PHE A 97 -9.48 -10.87 12.63
C PHE A 97 -8.40 -11.43 13.55
N SER A 98 -7.62 -10.55 14.17
CA SER A 98 -6.63 -10.92 15.16
C SER A 98 -6.50 -9.81 16.20
N ARG A 99 -6.24 -10.20 17.45
CA ARG A 99 -5.96 -9.29 18.57
C ARG A 99 -4.47 -9.12 18.84
N THR A 100 -3.61 -9.90 18.18
CA THR A 100 -2.17 -9.86 18.40
C THR A 100 -1.58 -8.65 17.69
N GLU A 101 -0.93 -7.74 18.44
CA GLU A 101 -0.32 -6.54 17.87
C GLU A 101 0.69 -6.86 16.76
N HIS A 102 1.51 -7.89 16.95
CA HIS A 102 2.48 -8.34 15.96
C HIS A 102 1.80 -8.72 14.64
N HIS A 103 0.68 -9.45 14.71
CA HIS A 103 -0.10 -9.77 13.53
C HIS A 103 -0.67 -8.51 12.90
N LEU A 104 -1.35 -7.65 13.69
CA LEU A 104 -1.97 -6.41 13.20
C LEU A 104 -0.97 -5.44 12.54
N ARG A 105 0.30 -5.48 12.96
CA ARG A 105 1.39 -4.69 12.36
C ARG A 105 2.03 -5.35 11.14
N SER A 106 1.83 -6.65 10.92
CA SER A 106 2.38 -7.34 9.75
C SER A 106 1.80 -6.80 8.43
N PHE A 107 2.49 -7.10 7.33
CA PHE A 107 2.08 -6.67 5.99
C PHE A 107 0.60 -6.92 5.72
N LEU A 108 0.13 -8.12 6.04
CA LEU A 108 -1.13 -8.58 5.50
C LEU A 108 -2.38 -7.85 6.02
N PRO A 109 -2.63 -7.78 7.34
CA PRO A 109 -3.82 -7.07 7.81
C PRO A 109 -3.77 -5.59 7.51
N ARG A 110 -2.57 -4.99 7.43
CA ARG A 110 -2.42 -3.58 7.08
C ARG A 110 -2.77 -3.31 5.63
N TYR A 111 -2.10 -3.99 4.70
CA TYR A 111 -2.26 -3.73 3.26
C TYR A 111 -3.49 -4.41 2.67
N GLY A 112 -3.98 -5.51 3.25
CA GLY A 112 -5.25 -6.12 2.88
C GLY A 112 -6.45 -5.21 3.17
N ARG A 113 -6.45 -4.53 4.33
CA ARG A 113 -7.49 -3.53 4.65
C ARG A 113 -7.42 -2.34 3.70
N LEU A 114 -6.21 -1.83 3.46
CA LEU A 114 -5.99 -0.71 2.55
C LEU A 114 -6.41 -1.06 1.11
N TRP A 115 -6.12 -2.29 0.66
CA TRP A 115 -6.57 -2.82 -0.63
C TRP A 115 -8.09 -2.87 -0.71
N ASN A 116 -8.75 -3.40 0.31
CA ASN A 116 -10.21 -3.45 0.33
C ASN A 116 -10.84 -2.06 0.32
N GLN A 117 -10.21 -1.08 0.97
CA GLN A 117 -10.65 0.32 0.90
C GLN A 117 -10.48 0.89 -0.51
N LEU A 118 -9.33 0.66 -1.14
CA LEU A 118 -9.05 1.06 -2.52
C LEU A 118 -10.08 0.47 -3.49
N VAL A 119 -10.35 -0.84 -3.40
CA VAL A 119 -11.31 -1.55 -4.25
C VAL A 119 -12.74 -1.03 -4.02
N ARG A 120 -13.12 -0.65 -2.81
CA ARG A 120 -14.47 -0.10 -2.52
C ARG A 120 -14.64 1.31 -3.07
N GLN A 121 -13.61 2.13 -3.00
CA GLN A 121 -13.67 3.55 -3.33
C GLN A 121 -13.34 3.83 -4.80
N THR A 122 -12.64 2.92 -5.47
CA THR A 122 -12.08 3.16 -6.80
C THR A 122 -12.05 1.90 -7.65
N ASP A 123 -11.98 2.09 -8.97
CA ASP A 123 -11.77 1.01 -9.96
C ASP A 123 -10.29 0.86 -10.34
N LEU A 124 -9.37 1.44 -9.55
CA LEU A 124 -7.93 1.49 -9.86
C LEU A 124 -7.28 0.10 -10.01
N HIS A 125 -7.88 -0.93 -9.41
CA HIS A 125 -7.40 -2.30 -9.50
C HIS A 125 -7.59 -2.93 -10.90
N HIS A 126 -8.43 -2.35 -11.77
CA HIS A 126 -8.61 -2.81 -13.15
C HIS A 126 -7.58 -2.22 -14.13
N HIS A 127 -6.63 -1.39 -13.68
CA HIS A 127 -5.67 -0.77 -14.58
C HIS A 127 -4.71 -1.78 -15.20
N ALA A 128 -4.55 -1.70 -16.53
CA ALA A 128 -3.68 -2.59 -17.30
C ALA A 128 -2.18 -2.39 -17.00
N SER A 129 -1.77 -1.17 -16.61
CA SER A 129 -0.37 -0.86 -16.29
C SER A 129 -0.15 -0.61 -14.82
N LEU A 130 0.94 -1.18 -14.31
CA LEU A 130 1.45 -0.93 -12.96
C LEU A 130 1.75 0.54 -12.67
N GLN A 131 2.14 1.31 -13.69
CA GLN A 131 2.43 2.74 -13.53
C GLN A 131 1.15 3.55 -13.36
N ASP A 132 0.07 3.15 -14.04
CA ASP A 132 -1.23 3.81 -13.93
C ASP A 132 -1.83 3.54 -12.55
N LEU A 133 -1.70 2.31 -12.03
CA LEU A 133 -2.03 2.01 -10.64
C LEU A 133 -1.23 2.90 -9.68
N LYS A 134 0.11 2.98 -9.82
CA LYS A 134 0.96 3.81 -8.95
C LYS A 134 0.50 5.28 -8.94
N ARG A 135 0.21 5.84 -10.12
CA ARG A 135 -0.29 7.22 -10.26
C ARG A 135 -1.68 7.40 -9.64
N GLY A 136 -2.60 6.47 -9.88
CA GLY A 136 -3.95 6.49 -9.32
C GLY A 136 -3.95 6.40 -7.80
N VAL A 137 -3.18 5.46 -7.24
CA VAL A 137 -3.03 5.29 -5.79
C VAL A 137 -2.41 6.53 -5.15
N ASN A 138 -1.40 7.14 -5.79
CA ASN A 138 -0.82 8.40 -5.29
C ASN A 138 -1.87 9.51 -5.21
N ARG A 139 -2.73 9.66 -6.23
CA ARG A 139 -3.81 10.65 -6.20
C ARG A 139 -4.84 10.32 -5.13
N TRP A 140 -5.21 9.06 -5.00
CA TRP A 140 -6.19 8.59 -4.00
C TRP A 140 -5.71 8.75 -2.55
N LEU A 141 -4.40 8.63 -2.28
CA LEU A 141 -3.85 8.84 -0.93
C LEU A 141 -3.76 10.31 -0.52
N ILE A 142 -3.78 11.23 -1.50
CA ILE A 142 -3.71 12.68 -1.28
C ILE A 142 -5.12 13.31 -1.21
N ALA A 143 -6.10 12.68 -1.87
CA ALA A 143 -7.50 13.10 -1.91
C ALA A 143 -8.25 12.80 -0.60
#